data_AF-A0A9W8LXA4-F1
#
_entry.id   AF-A0A9W8LXA4-F1
#
_cell.length_a   1.000
_cell.length_b   1.000
_cell.length_c   1.000
_cell.angle_alpha   90.00
_cell.angle_beta   90.00
_cell.angle_gamma   90.00
#
_symmetry.space_group_name_H-M   'P 1'
#
loop_
_entity.id
_entity.type
_entity.pdbx_description
1 polymer ?
#
loop_
_entity_poly.entity_id
_entity_poly.type
_entity_poly.pdbx_seq_one_letter_code
_entity_poly.pdbx_strand_id
1 'polypeptide(L)'
;MPPSNGGLALQPRIDPATRENVSVLGGMFGIKVDNPDHDDTVTIAVCASVFGLTAVMLTYAWCNYNYRPIRAKNLTWTTLIYLSTVLWFLGNIPANGHVRLVGAWGHCKLWIIWFRVLFCFVFASMTIVRFYALERVFNQKKPFTMWSSFISGCVVIVLNVVYCLVNQLISGSLTTEYVELLEVCNVTQAFRIAALTFQWVLWAGVGVLFFRLRNIQSSFNEFR
;
A
#
# COMPACT_ATOMS: atom_id res chain seq x y z
N MET A 1 -12.54 -41.47 14.95
CA MET A 1 -11.45 -40.48 14.78
C MET A 1 -12.01 -39.11 15.12
N PRO A 2 -11.59 -38.49 16.22
CA PRO A 2 -11.99 -37.13 16.55
C PRO A 2 -11.34 -36.15 15.56
N PRO A 3 -12.02 -35.08 15.15
CA PRO A 3 -11.41 -34.04 14.34
C PRO A 3 -10.26 -33.41 15.14
N SER A 4 -9.06 -33.39 14.57
CA SER A 4 -7.98 -32.59 15.13
C SER A 4 -8.40 -31.13 14.99
N ASN A 5 -8.76 -30.52 16.12
CA ASN A 5 -8.84 -29.09 16.24
C ASN A 5 -7.44 -28.54 15.98
N GLY A 6 -7.15 -28.21 14.72
CA GLY A 6 -6.06 -27.34 14.32
C GLY A 6 -6.33 -25.95 14.86
N GLY A 7 -6.27 -25.81 16.18
CA GLY A 7 -6.26 -24.52 16.84
C GLY A 7 -5.07 -23.76 16.28
N LEU A 8 -5.36 -22.72 15.50
CA LEU A 8 -4.38 -21.69 15.17
C LEU A 8 -3.67 -21.34 16.48
N ALA A 9 -2.38 -21.64 16.55
CA ALA A 9 -1.54 -21.24 17.65
C ALA A 9 -1.56 -19.71 17.72
N LEU A 10 -2.45 -19.18 18.56
CA LEU A 10 -2.35 -17.82 19.08
C LEU A 10 -0.93 -17.71 19.64
N GLN A 11 -0.11 -16.85 19.05
CA GLN A 11 1.20 -16.51 19.59
C GLN A 11 0.97 -16.10 21.07
N PRO A 12 1.51 -16.85 22.04
CA PRO A 12 1.18 -16.64 23.44
C PRO A 12 1.66 -15.26 23.90
N ARG A 13 0.80 -14.60 24.67
CA ARG A 13 1.05 -13.44 25.54
C ARG A 13 2.44 -13.58 26.19
N ILE A 14 3.45 -12.85 25.70
CA ILE A 14 4.70 -12.72 26.45
C ILE A 14 4.41 -11.68 27.54
N ASP A 15 4.13 -12.16 28.75
CA ASP A 15 4.03 -11.34 29.96
C ASP A 15 5.29 -10.46 30.09
N PRO A 16 5.26 -9.22 30.63
CA PRO A 16 6.46 -8.38 30.76
C PRO A 16 7.61 -9.09 31.48
N ALA A 17 7.32 -9.92 32.49
CA ALA A 17 8.30 -10.81 33.13
C ALA A 17 8.79 -11.95 32.21
N THR A 18 7.95 -12.43 31.30
CA THR A 18 8.35 -13.37 30.24
C THR A 18 9.14 -12.68 29.13
N ARG A 19 8.98 -11.36 28.91
CA ARG A 19 9.77 -10.57 27.95
C ARG A 19 11.21 -10.42 28.44
N GLU A 20 11.38 -10.21 29.75
CA GLU A 20 12.68 -10.31 30.40
C GLU A 20 13.23 -11.75 30.31
N ASN A 21 12.44 -12.78 30.63
CA ASN A 21 12.92 -14.17 30.52
C ASN A 21 13.20 -14.62 29.08
N VAL A 22 12.49 -14.11 28.07
CA VAL A 22 12.74 -14.36 26.64
C VAL A 22 13.93 -13.56 26.15
N SER A 23 14.21 -12.38 26.71
CA SER A 23 15.47 -11.67 26.46
C SER A 23 16.67 -12.44 27.05
N VAL A 24 16.49 -13.10 28.21
CA VAL A 24 17.49 -13.98 28.84
C VAL A 24 17.66 -15.30 28.05
N LEU A 25 16.56 -15.93 27.63
CA LEU A 25 16.55 -17.14 26.82
C LEU A 25 17.10 -16.87 25.41
N GLY A 26 16.72 -15.74 24.82
CA GLY A 26 17.30 -15.21 23.57
C GLY A 26 18.80 -14.97 23.72
N GLY A 27 19.26 -14.48 24.88
CA GLY A 27 20.68 -14.40 25.23
C GLY A 27 21.40 -15.75 25.24
N MET A 28 20.75 -16.84 25.68
CA MET A 28 21.32 -18.21 25.62
C MET A 28 21.36 -18.79 24.20
N PHE A 29 20.40 -18.43 23.34
CA PHE A 29 20.35 -18.87 21.94
C PHE A 29 20.98 -17.87 20.96
N GLY A 30 21.61 -16.80 21.45
CA GLY A 30 22.22 -15.75 20.62
C GLY A 30 21.24 -14.86 19.84
N ILE A 31 19.93 -14.95 20.13
CA ILE A 31 18.88 -14.13 19.53
C ILE A 31 18.71 -12.87 20.39
N LYS A 32 19.39 -11.79 20.01
CA LYS A 32 19.14 -10.45 20.57
C LYS A 32 17.78 -9.95 20.09
N VAL A 33 16.84 -9.79 21.02
CA VAL A 33 15.62 -9.00 20.80
C VAL A 33 15.97 -7.55 21.13
N ASP A 34 16.62 -6.86 20.20
CA ASP A 34 16.94 -5.45 20.36
C ASP A 34 15.65 -4.61 20.33
N ASN A 35 15.64 -3.50 21.09
CA ASN A 35 14.54 -2.55 21.06
C ASN A 35 14.31 -2.09 19.60
N PRO A 36 13.07 -2.13 19.09
CA PRO A 36 12.77 -1.73 17.70
C PRO A 36 13.05 -0.25 17.38
N ASP A 37 13.54 0.55 18.33
CA ASP A 37 13.49 2.01 18.22
C ASP A 37 14.48 2.64 17.25
N HIS A 38 15.68 2.09 17.01
CA HIS A 38 16.68 2.77 16.16
C HIS A 38 16.56 2.43 14.67
N ASP A 39 16.50 1.15 14.31
CA ASP A 39 16.46 0.74 12.90
C ASP A 39 15.13 1.13 12.21
N ASP A 40 14.02 1.08 12.94
CA ASP A 40 12.70 1.48 12.42
C ASP A 40 12.62 3.00 12.21
N THR A 41 13.19 3.78 13.14
CA THR A 41 13.25 5.24 13.02
C THR A 41 14.08 5.65 11.82
N VAL A 42 15.23 5.00 11.58
CA VAL A 42 16.06 5.25 10.40
C VAL A 42 15.28 4.93 9.12
N THR A 43 14.59 3.79 9.07
CA THR A 43 13.80 3.37 7.92
C THR A 43 12.69 4.38 7.61
N ILE A 44 11.93 4.82 8.62
CA ILE A 44 10.87 5.83 8.45
C ILE A 44 11.46 7.15 7.97
N ALA A 45 12.57 7.61 8.56
CA ALA A 45 13.22 8.85 8.19
C ALA A 45 13.72 8.84 6.74
N VAL A 46 14.35 7.74 6.31
CA VAL A 46 14.80 7.57 4.92
C VAL A 46 13.62 7.58 3.97
N CYS A 47 12.57 6.78 4.22
CA CYS A 47 11.38 6.78 3.38
C CYS A 47 10.69 8.15 3.33
N ALA A 48 10.55 8.83 4.48
CA ALA A 48 9.97 10.17 4.56
C ALA A 48 10.79 11.19 3.75
N SER A 49 12.13 11.11 3.78
CA SER A 49 13.00 11.99 2.99
C SER A 49 12.80 11.80 1.48
N VAL A 50 12.65 10.54 1.02
CA VAL A 50 12.40 10.23 -0.41
C VAL A 50 11.02 10.73 -0.84
N PHE A 51 9.98 10.54 -0.01
CA PHE A 51 8.66 11.10 -0.28
C PHE A 51 8.67 12.62 -0.28
N GLY A 52 9.40 13.26 0.64
CA GLY A 52 9.57 14.70 0.72
C GLY A 52 10.24 15.28 -0.53
N LEU A 53 11.35 14.69 -0.97
CA LEU A 53 12.03 15.06 -2.21
C LEU A 53 11.09 14.92 -3.42
N THR A 54 10.32 13.83 -3.48
CA THR A 54 9.34 13.61 -4.55
C THR A 54 8.23 14.67 -4.52
N ALA A 55 7.78 15.11 -3.34
CA ALA A 55 6.81 16.19 -3.18
C ALA A 55 7.36 17.53 -3.69
N VAL A 56 8.63 17.84 -3.39
CA VAL A 56 9.30 19.05 -3.90
C VAL A 56 9.37 19.02 -5.42
N MET A 57 9.78 17.89 -6.01
CA MET A 57 9.81 17.72 -7.47
C MET A 57 8.43 17.84 -8.11
N LEU A 58 7.39 17.28 -7.47
CA LEU A 58 6.01 17.38 -7.94
C LEU A 58 5.50 18.82 -7.87
N THR A 59 5.82 19.54 -6.80
CA THR A 59 5.47 20.96 -6.63
C THR A 59 6.16 21.81 -7.68
N TYR A 60 7.46 21.58 -7.93
CA TYR A 60 8.20 22.23 -9.01
C TYR A 60 7.53 21.98 -10.37
N ALA A 61 7.06 20.75 -10.64
CA ALA A 61 6.34 20.42 -11.86
C ALA A 61 4.99 21.15 -11.98
N TRP A 62 4.27 21.35 -10.87
CA TRP A 62 3.04 22.15 -10.83
C TRP A 62 3.30 23.64 -11.07
N CYS A 63 4.35 24.21 -10.46
CA CYS A 63 4.75 25.61 -10.72
C CYS A 63 5.13 25.83 -12.19
N ASN A 64 5.70 24.81 -12.84
CA ASN A 64 6.11 24.84 -14.25
C ASN A 64 5.12 24.11 -15.18
N TYR A 65 3.82 24.08 -14.83
CA TYR A 65 2.81 23.33 -15.58
C TYR A 65 2.67 23.75 -17.05
N ASN A 66 3.05 24.98 -17.39
CA ASN A 66 3.03 25.50 -18.76
C ASN A 66 4.05 24.83 -19.69
N TYR A 67 5.05 24.11 -19.16
CA TYR A 67 6.03 23.39 -19.96
C TYR A 67 5.38 22.20 -20.67
N ARG A 68 5.43 22.17 -22.01
CA ARG A 68 4.71 21.18 -22.85
C ARG A 68 4.98 19.72 -22.46
N PRO A 69 6.25 19.30 -22.19
CA PRO A 69 6.54 17.94 -21.76
C PRO A 69 5.90 17.54 -20.42
N ILE A 70 5.77 18.48 -19.47
CA ILE A 70 5.12 18.22 -18.16
C ILE A 70 3.62 18.03 -18.35
N ARG A 71 3.00 18.92 -19.13
CA ARG A 71 1.56 18.85 -19.43
C ARG A 71 1.17 17.53 -20.10
N ALA A 72 2.02 16.99 -20.98
CA ALA A 72 1.77 15.72 -21.66
C ALA A 72 1.73 14.50 -20.71
N LYS A 73 2.39 14.56 -19.55
CA LYS A 73 2.47 13.43 -18.60
C LYS A 73 1.25 13.30 -17.67
N ASN A 74 0.24 14.15 -17.83
CA ASN A 74 -0.96 14.21 -17.00
C ASN A 74 -0.62 14.30 -15.50
N LEU A 75 -0.20 15.49 -15.09
CA LEU A 75 0.29 15.78 -13.74
C LEU A 75 -0.73 15.44 -12.64
N THR A 76 -2.03 15.56 -12.93
CA THR A 76 -3.11 15.22 -12.00
C THR A 76 -3.06 13.75 -11.60
N TRP A 77 -2.99 12.80 -12.54
CA TRP A 77 -2.88 11.38 -12.21
C TRP A 77 -1.58 11.06 -11.47
N THR A 78 -0.47 11.69 -11.85
CA THR A 78 0.81 11.51 -11.15
C THR A 78 0.74 11.97 -9.70
N THR A 79 0.04 13.09 -9.44
CA THR A 79 -0.21 13.61 -8.09
C THR A 79 -1.09 12.66 -7.28
N LEU A 80 -2.17 12.14 -7.87
CA LEU A 80 -3.05 11.17 -7.20
C LEU A 80 -2.33 9.86 -6.87
N ILE A 81 -1.49 9.36 -7.78
CA ILE A 81 -0.62 8.20 -7.54
C ILE A 81 0.30 8.49 -6.35
N TYR A 82 1.00 9.62 -6.35
CA TYR A 82 1.88 10.01 -5.25
C TYR A 82 1.15 10.09 -3.90
N LEU A 83 0.00 10.78 -3.85
CA LEU A 83 -0.81 10.89 -2.64
C LEU A 83 -1.26 9.51 -2.13
N SER A 84 -1.69 8.62 -3.03
CA SER A 84 -2.04 7.25 -2.65
C SER A 84 -0.85 6.48 -2.08
N THR A 85 0.36 6.64 -2.64
CA THR A 85 1.57 6.00 -2.12
C THR A 85 1.95 6.53 -0.73
N VAL A 86 1.81 7.84 -0.49
CA VAL A 86 2.06 8.44 0.83
C VAL A 86 1.07 7.91 1.87
N LEU A 87 -0.23 7.87 1.53
CA LEU A 87 -1.27 7.36 2.44
C LEU A 87 -1.09 5.86 2.73
N TRP A 88 -0.69 5.09 1.71
CA TRP A 88 -0.30 3.68 1.88
C TRP A 88 0.91 3.53 2.81
N PHE A 89 1.94 4.37 2.65
CA PHE A 89 3.10 4.39 3.53
C PHE A 89 2.72 4.68 4.98
N LEU A 90 1.84 5.65 5.23
CA LEU A 90 1.31 5.93 6.57
C LEU A 90 0.58 4.72 7.17
N GLY A 91 -0.18 3.98 6.36
CA GLY A 91 -0.83 2.73 6.80
C GLY A 91 0.14 1.58 7.09
N ASN A 92 1.32 1.56 6.46
CA ASN A 92 2.34 0.54 6.73
C ASN A 92 3.02 0.72 8.09
N ILE A 93 3.17 1.95 8.57
CA ILE A 93 3.84 2.25 9.85
C ILE A 93 3.24 1.43 11.02
N PRO A 94 1.94 1.55 11.35
CA PRO A 94 1.33 0.77 12.44
C PRO A 94 1.20 -0.71 12.09
N ALA A 95 1.04 -1.04 10.80
CA ALA A 95 0.79 -2.41 10.37
C ALA A 95 2.05 -3.30 10.35
N ASN A 96 3.24 -2.68 10.40
CA ASN A 96 4.53 -3.37 10.58
C ASN A 96 5.05 -3.29 12.02
N GLY A 97 4.33 -2.58 12.92
CA GLY A 97 4.72 -2.46 14.33
C GLY A 97 5.82 -1.43 14.60
N HIS A 98 6.08 -0.50 13.68
CA HIS A 98 7.10 0.54 13.87
C HIS A 98 6.72 1.61 14.92
N VAL A 99 5.46 1.64 15.35
CA VAL A 99 4.96 2.58 16.36
C VAL A 99 4.11 1.83 17.38
N ARG A 100 4.16 2.27 18.64
CA ARG A 100 3.30 1.75 19.71
C ARG A 100 1.84 2.12 19.40
N LEU A 101 0.96 1.13 19.38
CA LEU A 101 -0.44 1.30 19.00
C LEU A 101 -1.30 1.79 20.17
N VAL A 102 -1.01 2.98 20.67
CA VAL A 102 -1.76 3.63 21.76
C VAL A 102 -2.66 4.74 21.19
N GLY A 103 -3.88 4.87 21.73
CA GLY A 103 -4.84 5.90 21.33
C GLY A 103 -5.32 5.73 19.88
N ALA A 104 -5.15 6.76 19.04
CA ALA A 104 -5.60 6.75 17.64
C ALA A 104 -4.95 5.64 16.79
N TRP A 105 -3.76 5.18 17.16
CA TRP A 105 -3.06 4.08 16.49
C TRP A 105 -3.66 2.70 16.81
N GLY A 106 -4.44 2.58 17.89
CA GLY A 106 -5.16 1.35 18.26
C GLY A 106 -6.33 1.00 17.31
N HIS A 107 -6.73 1.91 16.42
CA HIS A 107 -7.78 1.67 15.43
C HIS A 107 -7.28 0.81 14.24
N CYS A 108 -6.99 -0.47 14.49
CA CYS A 108 -6.42 -1.40 13.52
C CYS A 108 -7.17 -1.47 12.18
N LYS A 109 -8.50 -1.53 12.22
CA LYS A 109 -9.32 -1.57 11.00
C LYS A 109 -9.11 -0.32 10.13
N LEU A 110 -9.01 0.85 10.75
CA LEU A 110 -8.76 2.11 10.03
C LEU A 110 -7.39 2.05 9.34
N TRP A 111 -6.33 1.77 10.08
CA TRP A 111 -4.97 1.80 9.53
C TRP A 111 -4.70 0.68 8.52
N ILE A 112 -5.16 -0.53 8.78
CA ILE A 112 -4.88 -1.68 7.91
C ILE A 112 -5.82 -1.71 6.72
N ILE A 113 -7.13 -1.58 6.90
CA ILE A 113 -8.08 -1.71 5.79
C ILE A 113 -8.08 -0.43 4.95
N TRP A 114 -8.20 0.74 5.60
CA TRP A 114 -8.37 2.01 4.88
C TRP A 114 -7.06 2.68 4.48
N PHE A 115 -6.03 2.67 5.32
CA PHE A 115 -4.77 3.29 4.94
C PHE A 115 -3.88 2.34 4.14
N ARG A 116 -3.66 1.12 4.63
CA ARG A 116 -2.77 0.17 3.98
C ARG A 116 -3.42 -0.50 2.76
N VAL A 117 -4.54 -1.20 2.91
CA VAL A 117 -5.11 -1.99 1.81
C VAL A 117 -5.73 -1.11 0.73
N LEU A 118 -6.64 -0.20 1.09
CA LEU A 118 -7.32 0.66 0.10
C LEU A 118 -6.33 1.48 -0.74
N PHE A 119 -5.38 2.19 -0.12
CA PHE A 119 -4.47 3.04 -0.91
C PHE A 119 -3.43 2.24 -1.68
N CYS A 120 -3.08 1.02 -1.26
CA CYS A 120 -2.29 0.11 -2.09
C CYS A 120 -3.07 -0.28 -3.37
N PHE A 121 -4.36 -0.57 -3.22
CA PHE A 121 -5.23 -0.91 -4.35
C PHE A 121 -5.44 0.30 -5.25
N VAL A 122 -5.75 1.46 -4.69
CA VAL A 122 -5.88 2.73 -5.43
C VAL A 122 -4.59 3.03 -6.18
N PHE A 123 -3.42 2.91 -5.55
CA PHE A 123 -2.12 3.12 -6.21
C PHE A 123 -1.96 2.23 -7.45
N ALA A 124 -2.22 0.93 -7.32
CA ALA A 124 -2.15 -0.01 -8.44
C ALA A 124 -3.18 0.32 -9.52
N SER A 125 -4.43 0.61 -9.14
CA SER A 125 -5.51 0.98 -10.05
C SER A 125 -5.24 2.27 -10.82
N MET A 126 -4.72 3.31 -10.17
CA MET A 126 -4.33 4.56 -10.82
C MET A 126 -3.19 4.34 -11.82
N THR A 127 -2.27 3.42 -11.51
CA THR A 127 -1.19 3.01 -12.42
C THR A 127 -1.75 2.30 -13.65
N ILE A 128 -2.73 1.41 -13.49
CA ILE A 128 -3.46 0.77 -14.60
C ILE A 128 -4.13 1.83 -15.48
N VAL A 129 -4.90 2.76 -14.90
CA VAL A 129 -5.59 3.83 -15.65
C VAL A 129 -4.60 4.68 -16.43
N ARG A 130 -3.45 5.02 -15.82
CA ARG A 130 -2.38 5.77 -16.49
C ARG A 130 -1.78 4.98 -17.67
N PHE A 131 -1.47 3.71 -17.50
CA PHE A 131 -0.91 2.89 -18.58
C PHE A 131 -1.93 2.62 -19.69
N TYR A 132 -3.20 2.42 -19.34
CA TYR A 132 -4.29 2.30 -20.29
C TYR A 132 -4.49 3.58 -21.11
N ALA A 133 -4.36 4.76 -20.47
CA ALA A 133 -4.38 6.03 -21.17
C ALA A 133 -3.26 6.12 -22.22
N LEU A 134 -2.03 5.75 -21.85
CA LEU A 134 -0.89 5.73 -22.77
C LEU A 134 -1.12 4.74 -23.92
N GLU A 135 -1.63 3.54 -23.62
CA GLU A 135 -1.92 2.53 -24.65
C GLU A 135 -2.95 3.05 -25.65
N ARG A 136 -4.03 3.69 -25.17
CA ARG A 136 -5.07 4.23 -26.04
C ARG A 136 -4.55 5.35 -26.94
N VAL A 137 -3.70 6.23 -26.41
CA VAL A 137 -3.13 7.35 -27.19
C VAL A 137 -2.12 6.83 -28.21
N PHE A 138 -1.18 5.99 -27.81
CA PHE A 138 -0.06 5.60 -28.68
C PHE A 138 -0.36 4.39 -29.57
N ASN A 139 -0.97 3.34 -29.03
CA ASN A 139 -1.24 2.12 -29.81
C ASN A 139 -2.56 2.25 -30.60
N GLN A 140 -3.60 2.80 -29.99
CA GLN A 140 -4.92 2.89 -30.64
C GLN A 140 -5.13 4.18 -31.43
N LYS A 141 -4.26 5.19 -31.27
CA LYS A 141 -4.37 6.52 -31.89
C LYS A 141 -5.73 7.18 -31.65
N LYS A 142 -6.40 6.86 -30.54
CA LYS A 142 -7.70 7.43 -30.16
C LYS A 142 -7.49 8.52 -29.12
N PRO A 143 -8.17 9.68 -29.23
CA PRO A 143 -8.07 10.72 -28.22
C PRO A 143 -8.56 10.15 -26.88
N PHE A 144 -7.74 10.32 -25.85
CA PHE A 144 -8.13 9.97 -24.49
C PHE A 144 -8.84 11.17 -23.88
N THR A 145 -10.17 11.15 -23.92
CA THR A 145 -10.99 12.19 -23.31
C THR A 145 -10.92 12.10 -21.79
N MET A 146 -10.88 13.26 -21.13
CA MET A 146 -10.82 13.36 -19.66
C MET A 146 -11.97 12.58 -19.00
N TRP A 147 -13.18 12.64 -19.58
CA TRP A 147 -14.35 11.91 -19.10
C TRP A 147 -14.17 10.38 -19.12
N SER A 148 -13.64 9.83 -20.21
CA SER A 148 -13.42 8.38 -20.30
C SER A 148 -12.38 7.91 -19.27
N SER A 149 -11.35 8.72 -19.03
CA SER A 149 -10.36 8.48 -17.98
C SER A 149 -10.98 8.48 -16.59
N PHE A 150 -11.82 9.48 -16.34
CA PHE A 150 -12.44 9.69 -15.03
C PHE A 150 -13.41 8.56 -14.70
N ILE A 151 -14.24 8.13 -15.66
CA ILE A 151 -15.15 6.99 -15.50
C ILE A 151 -14.35 5.72 -15.20
N SER A 152 -13.30 5.43 -15.96
CA SER A 152 -12.44 4.26 -15.71
C SER A 152 -11.80 4.30 -14.33
N GLY A 153 -11.29 5.45 -13.90
CA GLY A 153 -10.75 5.64 -12.54
C GLY A 153 -11.82 5.45 -11.47
N CYS A 154 -12.99 6.07 -11.62
CA CYS A 154 -14.08 5.98 -10.66
C CYS A 154 -14.57 4.54 -10.48
N VAL A 155 -14.74 3.78 -11.56
CA VAL A 155 -15.17 2.37 -11.49
C VAL A 155 -14.20 1.56 -10.62
N VAL A 156 -12.89 1.69 -10.85
CA VAL A 156 -11.91 0.90 -10.09
C VAL A 156 -11.80 1.36 -8.64
N ILE A 157 -11.89 2.67 -8.37
CA ILE A 157 -11.93 3.20 -7.00
C ILE A 157 -13.16 2.68 -6.26
N VAL A 158 -14.33 2.71 -6.88
CA VAL A 158 -15.58 2.21 -6.28
C VAL A 158 -15.44 0.73 -5.95
N LEU A 159 -14.87 -0.10 -6.84
CA LEU A 159 -14.62 -1.51 -6.56
C LEU A 159 -13.68 -1.72 -5.35
N ASN A 160 -12.62 -0.93 -5.25
CA ASN A 160 -11.69 -1.00 -4.11
C ASN A 160 -12.34 -0.54 -2.80
N VAL A 161 -13.18 0.51 -2.84
CA VAL A 161 -13.94 0.99 -1.67
C VAL A 161 -14.97 -0.05 -1.24
N VAL A 162 -15.69 -0.67 -2.18
CA VAL A 162 -16.63 -1.77 -1.88
C VAL A 162 -15.91 -2.94 -1.22
N TYR A 163 -14.73 -3.34 -1.72
CA TYR A 163 -13.91 -4.36 -1.09
C TYR A 163 -13.57 -4.00 0.37
N CYS A 164 -13.16 -2.76 0.63
CA CYS A 164 -12.82 -2.29 1.97
C CYS A 164 -14.04 -2.23 2.89
N LEU A 165 -15.19 -1.78 2.38
CA LEU A 165 -16.45 -1.75 3.11
C LEU A 165 -16.92 -3.16 3.51
N VAL A 166 -16.86 -4.12 2.58
CA VAL A 166 -17.19 -5.52 2.88
C VAL A 166 -16.29 -6.05 4.00
N ASN A 167 -14.98 -5.82 3.92
CA ASN A 167 -14.04 -6.25 4.97
C ASN A 167 -14.21 -5.49 6.30
N GLN A 168 -14.65 -4.23 6.26
CA GLN A 168 -14.98 -3.46 7.46
C GLN A 168 -16.16 -4.08 8.21
N LEU A 169 -17.19 -4.54 7.47
CA LEU A 169 -18.42 -5.13 8.00
C LEU A 169 -18.23 -6.55 8.54
N ILE A 170 -17.21 -7.28 8.07
CA ILE A 170 -16.86 -8.61 8.59
C ILE A 170 -16.34 -8.50 10.03
N SER A 171 -16.62 -9.52 10.85
CA SER A 171 -16.18 -9.59 12.24
C SER A 171 -14.65 -9.45 12.37
N GLY A 172 -14.20 -8.82 13.47
CA GLY A 172 -12.76 -8.63 13.74
C GLY A 172 -11.99 -9.94 13.79
N SER A 173 -12.61 -10.99 14.36
CA SER A 173 -12.06 -12.34 14.47
C SER A 173 -11.68 -12.98 13.13
N LEU A 174 -12.29 -12.55 12.01
CA LEU A 174 -12.00 -13.03 10.67
C LEU A 174 -11.11 -12.09 9.86
N THR A 175 -10.92 -10.84 10.29
CA THR A 175 -10.22 -9.80 9.52
C THR A 175 -9.02 -9.25 10.28
N THR A 176 -9.27 -8.24 11.11
CA THR A 176 -8.27 -7.57 11.95
C THR A 176 -8.88 -7.26 13.30
N GLU A 177 -8.14 -7.59 14.35
CA GLU A 177 -8.53 -7.34 15.73
C GLU A 177 -7.34 -6.72 16.48
N TYR A 178 -7.64 -5.71 17.28
CA TYR A 178 -6.64 -5.13 18.17
C TYR A 178 -6.50 -6.02 19.39
N VAL A 179 -5.29 -6.50 19.66
CA VAL A 179 -5.02 -7.32 20.84
C VAL A 179 -4.42 -6.40 21.90
N GLU A 180 -5.27 -5.88 22.80
CA GLU A 180 -4.92 -4.87 23.81
C GLU A 180 -3.67 -5.22 24.60
N LEU A 181 -3.55 -6.49 24.94
CA LEU A 181 -2.39 -7.02 25.64
C LEU A 181 -1.07 -6.80 24.89
N LEU A 182 -1.01 -7.16 23.61
CA LEU A 182 0.24 -7.10 22.86
C LEU A 182 0.47 -5.70 22.29
N GLU A 183 -0.53 -4.81 22.36
CA GLU A 183 -0.56 -3.54 21.66
C GLU A 183 -0.26 -3.70 20.15
N VAL A 184 -0.70 -4.81 19.56
CA VAL A 184 -0.52 -5.13 18.12
C VAL A 184 -1.86 -5.40 17.45
N CYS A 185 -1.93 -5.07 16.16
CA CYS A 185 -3.01 -5.48 15.30
C CYS A 185 -2.79 -6.91 14.82
N ASN A 186 -3.61 -7.84 15.30
CA ASN A 186 -3.63 -9.19 14.75
C ASN A 186 -4.39 -9.17 13.41
N VAL A 187 -3.77 -9.74 12.38
CA VAL A 187 -4.33 -9.79 11.02
C VAL A 187 -4.44 -11.26 10.63
N THR A 188 -5.66 -11.73 10.38
CA THR A 188 -5.89 -13.14 10.07
C THR A 188 -5.19 -13.55 8.77
N GLN A 189 -4.70 -14.79 8.72
CA GLN A 189 -4.03 -15.32 7.53
C GLN A 189 -4.97 -15.33 6.31
N ALA A 190 -6.24 -15.65 6.51
CA ALA A 190 -7.24 -15.65 5.44
C ALA A 190 -7.38 -14.25 4.81
N PHE A 191 -7.47 -13.20 5.63
CA PHE A 191 -7.53 -11.82 5.13
C PHE A 191 -6.25 -11.42 4.40
N ARG A 192 -5.07 -11.78 4.93
CA ARG A 192 -3.77 -11.52 4.26
C ARG A 192 -3.71 -12.16 2.88
N ILE A 193 -4.08 -13.44 2.77
CA ILE A 193 -4.06 -14.17 1.50
C ILE A 193 -5.04 -13.52 0.52
N ALA A 194 -6.28 -13.24 0.94
CA ALA A 194 -7.28 -12.61 0.08
C ALA A 194 -6.83 -11.23 -0.44
N ALA A 195 -6.27 -10.39 0.44
CA ALA A 195 -5.77 -9.08 0.07
C ALA A 195 -4.55 -9.16 -0.88
N LEU A 196 -3.62 -10.09 -0.61
CA LEU A 196 -2.46 -10.32 -1.49
C LEU A 196 -2.89 -10.86 -2.85
N THR A 197 -3.82 -11.81 -2.93
CA THR A 197 -4.33 -12.32 -4.20
C THR A 197 -4.98 -11.21 -5.02
N PHE A 198 -5.81 -10.37 -4.40
CA PHE A 198 -6.41 -9.22 -5.08
C PHE A 198 -5.34 -8.23 -5.56
N GLN A 199 -4.33 -7.94 -4.73
CA GLN A 199 -3.20 -7.10 -5.09
C GLN A 199 -2.42 -7.65 -6.30
N TRP A 200 -2.16 -8.96 -6.32
CA TRP A 200 -1.46 -9.63 -7.42
C TRP A 200 -2.24 -9.56 -8.73
N VAL A 201 -3.58 -9.66 -8.69
CA VAL A 201 -4.42 -9.48 -9.87
C VAL A 201 -4.27 -8.07 -10.44
N LEU A 202 -4.27 -7.03 -9.60
CA LEU A 202 -4.04 -5.66 -10.03
C LEU A 202 -2.63 -5.49 -10.65
N TRP A 203 -1.59 -6.02 -9.99
CA TRP A 203 -0.22 -5.95 -10.52
C TRP A 203 -0.02 -6.73 -11.81
N ALA A 204 -0.71 -7.88 -11.98
CA ALA A 204 -0.72 -8.60 -13.24
C ALA A 204 -1.32 -7.74 -14.36
N GLY A 205 -2.40 -7.01 -14.08
CA GLY A 205 -2.96 -6.02 -15.01
C GLY A 205 -1.97 -4.91 -15.38
N VAL A 206 -1.24 -4.37 -14.40
CA VAL A 206 -0.15 -3.40 -14.65
C VAL A 206 0.94 -4.02 -15.54
N GLY A 207 1.37 -5.24 -15.24
CA GLY A 207 2.40 -5.96 -16.01
C GLY A 207 1.99 -6.21 -17.45
N VAL A 208 0.74 -6.60 -17.71
CA VAL A 208 0.19 -6.79 -19.06
C VAL A 208 0.22 -5.47 -19.84
N LEU A 209 -0.25 -4.37 -19.24
CA LEU A 209 -0.23 -3.06 -19.90
C LEU A 209 1.20 -2.59 -20.16
N PHE A 210 2.10 -2.75 -19.18
CA PHE A 210 3.51 -2.42 -19.33
C PHE A 210 4.15 -3.19 -20.50
N PHE A 211 3.86 -4.50 -20.60
CA PHE A 211 4.33 -5.33 -21.71
C PHE A 211 3.79 -4.85 -23.07
N ARG A 212 2.55 -4.37 -23.15
CA ARG A 212 1.98 -3.79 -24.38
C ARG A 212 2.58 -2.44 -24.75
N LEU A 213 3.02 -1.66 -23.75
CA LEU A 213 3.66 -0.35 -23.95
C LEU A 213 5.12 -0.45 -24.41
N ARG A 214 5.80 -1.59 -24.21
CA ARG A 214 7.24 -1.76 -24.51
C ARG A 214 7.63 -1.48 -25.97
N ASN A 215 6.69 -1.60 -26.91
CA ASN A 215 6.94 -1.43 -28.35
C ASN A 215 6.73 0.01 -28.86
N ILE A 216 6.42 0.97 -27.99
CA ILE A 216 6.20 2.37 -28.41
C ILE A 216 7.57 3.07 -28.53
N GLN A 217 8.12 3.12 -29.73
CA GLN A 217 9.36 3.87 -30.03
C GLN A 217 9.14 5.39 -30.18
N SER A 218 7.89 5.87 -30.16
CA SER A 218 7.51 7.11 -30.84
C SER A 218 7.50 8.40 -30.02
N SER A 219 7.83 8.41 -28.72
CA SER A 219 7.46 9.57 -27.88
C SER A 219 8.60 10.51 -27.49
N PHE A 220 9.87 10.14 -27.70
CA PHE A 220 11.02 10.97 -27.30
C PHE A 220 12.20 10.98 -28.30
N ASN A 221 11.97 10.65 -29.57
CA ASN A 221 12.92 10.96 -30.65
C ASN A 221 12.79 12.44 -31.08
N GLU A 222 12.82 13.36 -30.11
CA GLU A 222 12.83 14.81 -30.37
C GLU A 222 14.23 15.33 -30.75
N PHE A 223 15.23 14.43 -30.88
CA PHE A 223 16.56 14.72 -31.41
C PHE A 223 16.83 13.89 -32.66
N ARG A 224 16.43 14.42 -33.83
CA ARG A 224 17.13 14.17 -35.09
C ARG A 224 17.22 15.47 -35.87
#